data_AF-A0A392NGL1-F1
#
_entry.id   AF-A0A392NGL1-F1
#
_cell.length_a   1.000
_cell.length_b   1.000
_cell.length_c   1.000
_cell.angle_alpha   90.00
_cell.angle_beta   90.00
_cell.angle_gamma   90.00
#
_symmetry.space_group_name_H-M   'P 1'
#
loop_
_entity.id
_entity.type
_entity.pdbx_description
1 polymer ?
#
loop_
_entity_poly.entity_id
_entity_poly.type
_entity_poly.pdbx_seq_one_letter_code
_entity_poly.pdbx_strand_id
1 'polypeptide(L)'
;MRSSKFCLHPAGDTPSSCRLFDAIVSHCVPVIVSDKIELPFENEIDYSQFSLFFSFKEALEPGYMINQLRNFPKQKWTEMWRQLKNISHHYEFHYPPKREDAVNMLWRQIKHKLPGIRQSVHRSRRLKIPDWWKR
;
A
#
# COMPACT_ATOMS: atom_id res chain seq x y z
N MET A 1 -0.74 11.31 -14.89
CA MET A 1 -0.57 11.51 -13.43
C MET A 1 0.53 12.49 -13.05
N ARG A 2 1.62 12.62 -13.81
CA ARG A 2 2.82 13.41 -13.46
C ARG A 2 2.59 14.91 -13.14
N SER A 3 1.50 15.52 -13.59
CA SER A 3 1.15 16.92 -13.30
C SER A 3 0.21 17.11 -12.10
N SER A 4 -0.36 16.02 -11.57
CA SER A 4 -1.30 16.06 -10.45
C SER A 4 -0.57 16.07 -9.11
N LYS A 5 -1.07 16.85 -8.15
CA LYS A 5 -0.55 16.84 -6.76
C LYS A 5 -0.95 15.58 -6.00
N PHE A 6 -2.18 15.13 -6.23
CA PHE A 6 -2.82 14.00 -5.57
C PHE A 6 -3.35 13.03 -6.61
N CYS A 7 -3.21 11.72 -6.36
CA CYS A 7 -3.71 10.66 -7.22
C CYS A 7 -4.68 9.77 -6.45
N LEU A 8 -5.94 9.78 -6.87
CA LEU A 8 -7.00 9.03 -6.21
C LEU A 8 -6.85 7.53 -6.44
N HIS A 9 -6.90 6.77 -5.34
CA HIS A 9 -6.78 5.32 -5.30
C HIS A 9 -7.95 4.72 -4.50
N PRO A 10 -9.14 4.59 -5.09
CA PRO A 10 -10.23 3.86 -4.44
C PRO A 10 -9.96 2.36 -4.49
N ALA A 11 -10.23 1.66 -3.39
CA ALA A 11 -10.13 0.21 -3.35
C ALA A 11 -11.04 -0.41 -4.42
N GLY A 12 -10.47 -1.35 -5.18
CA GLY A 12 -11.22 -2.19 -6.11
C GLY A 12 -11.69 -3.48 -5.43
N ASP A 13 -12.17 -4.39 -6.26
CA ASP A 13 -12.43 -5.79 -5.94
C ASP A 13 -11.14 -6.59 -5.68
N THR A 14 -10.02 -6.14 -6.25
CA THR A 14 -8.69 -6.76 -6.10
C THR A 14 -7.66 -5.77 -5.55
N PRO A 15 -6.74 -6.21 -4.67
CA PRO A 15 -5.65 -5.38 -4.16
C PRO A 15 -4.53 -5.16 -5.18
N SER A 16 -4.57 -5.84 -6.33
CA SER A 16 -3.57 -5.77 -7.40
C SER A 16 -3.76 -4.61 -8.38
N SER A 17 -4.42 -3.53 -7.95
CA SER A 17 -4.66 -2.39 -8.84
C SER A 17 -3.34 -1.69 -9.21
N CYS A 18 -3.11 -1.50 -10.52
CA CYS A 18 -1.97 -0.74 -11.04
C CYS A 18 -1.95 0.73 -10.56
N ARG A 19 -3.12 1.28 -10.17
CA ARG A 19 -3.28 2.70 -9.82
C ARG A 19 -2.34 3.17 -8.71
N LEU A 20 -2.07 2.30 -7.72
CA LEU A 20 -1.16 2.65 -6.62
C LEU A 20 0.28 2.74 -7.11
N PHE A 21 0.73 1.72 -7.86
CA PHE A 21 2.07 1.67 -8.44
C PHE A 21 2.30 2.82 -9.43
N ASP A 22 1.32 3.13 -10.28
CA ASP A 22 1.37 4.25 -11.22
C ASP A 22 1.52 5.60 -10.49
N ALA A 23 0.81 5.78 -9.36
CA ALA A 23 0.92 6.97 -8.54
C ALA A 23 2.31 7.09 -7.89
N ILE A 24 2.84 5.99 -7.35
CA ILE A 24 4.16 5.95 -6.71
C ILE A 24 5.28 6.26 -7.70
N VAL A 25 5.30 5.58 -8.85
CA VAL A 25 6.33 5.76 -9.90
C VAL A 25 6.21 7.14 -10.55
N SER A 26 5.00 7.72 -10.61
CA SER A 26 4.79 9.09 -11.08
C SER A 26 5.07 10.16 -10.02
N HIS A 27 5.50 9.79 -8.80
CA HIS A 27 5.68 10.67 -7.64
C HIS A 27 4.45 11.55 -7.34
N CYS A 28 3.26 10.98 -7.51
CA CYS A 28 1.99 11.61 -7.20
C CYS A 28 1.49 11.09 -5.85
N VAL A 29 1.25 11.98 -4.87
CA VAL A 29 0.83 11.60 -3.51
C VAL A 29 -0.48 10.80 -3.57
N PRO A 30 -0.48 9.50 -3.17
CA PRO A 30 -1.68 8.68 -3.25
C PRO A 30 -2.74 9.15 -2.24
N VAL A 31 -4.00 9.15 -2.68
CA VAL A 31 -5.18 9.34 -1.83
C VAL A 31 -5.96 8.03 -1.83
N ILE A 32 -5.75 7.23 -0.81
CA ILE A 32 -6.28 5.88 -0.68
C ILE A 32 -7.66 5.95 -0.03
N VAL A 33 -8.67 5.41 -0.72
CA VAL A 33 -10.04 5.30 -0.18
C VAL A 33 -10.31 3.84 0.10
N SER A 34 -10.19 3.43 1.37
CA SER A 34 -10.49 2.08 1.83
C SER A 34 -10.45 1.97 3.35
N ASP A 35 -11.26 1.08 3.90
CA ASP A 35 -11.23 0.74 5.33
C ASP A 35 -10.32 -0.47 5.63
N LYS A 36 -10.00 -1.29 4.63
CA LYS A 36 -9.41 -2.64 4.82
C LYS A 36 -8.41 -3.08 3.75
N ILE A 37 -7.96 -2.17 2.88
CA ILE A 37 -7.01 -2.53 1.83
C ILE A 37 -5.68 -2.96 2.44
N GLU A 38 -5.14 -4.10 1.99
CA GLU A 38 -3.76 -4.48 2.29
C GLU A 38 -2.83 -3.81 1.28
N LEU A 39 -1.80 -3.13 1.76
CA LEU A 39 -0.86 -2.41 0.91
C LEU A 39 0.45 -3.20 0.68
N PRO A 40 1.06 -3.07 -0.51
CA PRO A 40 2.35 -3.70 -0.76
C PRO A 40 3.41 -3.13 0.18
N PHE A 41 4.17 -4.02 0.81
CA PHE A 41 5.28 -3.71 1.71
C PHE A 41 4.91 -2.96 2.99
N GLU A 42 3.66 -3.02 3.45
CA GLU A 42 3.16 -2.29 4.63
C GLU A 42 3.93 -2.58 5.94
N ASN A 43 4.53 -3.76 6.07
CA ASN A 43 5.39 -4.10 7.24
C ASN A 43 6.75 -3.38 7.24
N GLU A 44 7.19 -2.88 6.09
CA GLU A 44 8.51 -2.26 5.89
C GLU A 44 8.40 -0.76 5.57
N ILE A 45 7.26 -0.34 5.00
CA ILE A 45 7.03 1.00 4.50
C ILE A 45 5.79 1.59 5.19
N ASP A 46 5.99 2.69 5.92
CA ASP A 46 4.91 3.45 6.54
C ASP A 46 4.24 4.39 5.51
N TYR A 47 3.08 3.96 5.02
CA TYR A 47 2.27 4.73 4.05
C TYR A 47 1.73 6.04 4.61
N SER A 48 1.62 6.20 5.93
CA SER A 48 1.16 7.47 6.53
C SER A 48 2.11 8.64 6.26
N GLN A 49 3.38 8.34 5.93
CA GLN A 49 4.40 9.34 5.60
C GLN A 49 4.25 9.94 4.21
N PHE A 50 3.57 9.27 3.28
CA PHE A 50 3.50 9.71 1.88
C PHE A 50 2.15 9.50 1.18
N SER A 51 1.12 9.02 1.88
CA SER A 51 -0.25 8.90 1.35
C SER A 51 -1.29 9.46 2.32
N LEU A 52 -2.47 9.77 1.79
CA LEU A 52 -3.64 10.16 2.58
C LEU A 52 -4.66 9.03 2.54
N PHE A 53 -5.29 8.75 3.69
CA PHE A 53 -6.32 7.73 3.81
C PHE A 53 -7.67 8.38 4.09
N PHE A 54 -8.69 7.88 3.41
CA PHE A 54 -10.09 8.18 3.67
C PHE A 54 -10.85 6.87 3.80
N SER A 55 -11.73 6.81 4.79
CA SER A 55 -12.72 5.72 4.88
C SER A 55 -13.72 5.82 3.73
N PHE A 56 -14.42 4.71 3.45
CA PHE A 56 -15.51 4.76 2.47
C PHE A 56 -16.60 5.76 2.89
N LYS A 57 -16.88 5.86 4.19
CA LYS A 57 -17.86 6.81 4.73
C LYS A 57 -17.46 8.25 4.44
N GLU A 58 -16.23 8.64 4.73
CA GLU A 58 -15.72 9.99 4.46
C GLU A 58 -15.69 10.32 2.96
N ALA A 59 -15.40 9.34 2.11
CA ALA A 59 -15.39 9.55 0.66
C ALA A 59 -16.81 9.73 0.07
N LEU A 60 -17.83 9.16 0.72
CA LEU A 60 -19.23 9.33 0.34
C LEU A 60 -19.83 10.66 0.84
N GLU A 61 -19.23 11.29 1.85
CA GLU A 61 -19.66 12.60 2.33
C GLU A 61 -19.41 13.68 1.27
N PRO A 62 -20.47 14.32 0.73
CA PRO A 62 -20.34 15.22 -0.40
C PRO A 62 -19.37 16.36 -0.13
N GLY A 63 -18.31 16.44 -0.94
CA GLY A 63 -17.32 17.52 -0.88
C GLY A 63 -16.31 17.42 0.27
N TYR A 64 -16.47 16.51 1.24
CA TYR A 64 -15.55 16.39 2.38
C TYR A 64 -14.11 16.12 1.91
N MET A 65 -13.88 15.04 1.18
CA MET A 65 -12.56 14.67 0.68
C MET A 65 -11.94 15.77 -0.19
N ILE A 66 -12.71 16.37 -1.09
CA ILE A 66 -12.22 17.45 -1.96
C ILE A 66 -11.81 18.68 -1.15
N ASN A 67 -12.59 19.05 -0.12
CA ASN A 67 -12.26 20.17 0.76
C ASN A 67 -10.99 19.90 1.56
N GLN A 68 -10.81 18.68 2.09
CA GLN A 68 -9.58 18.27 2.77
C GLN A 68 -8.36 18.39 1.85
N LEU A 69 -8.46 17.90 0.61
CA LEU A 69 -7.36 17.95 -0.36
C LEU A 69 -7.03 19.38 -0.82
N ARG A 70 -8.04 20.25 -0.98
CA ARG A 70 -7.85 21.66 -1.35
C ARG A 70 -7.18 22.47 -0.24
N ASN A 71 -7.57 22.21 1.01
CA ASN A 71 -7.03 22.90 2.18
C ASN A 71 -5.74 22.27 2.72
N PHE A 72 -5.22 21.23 2.05
CA PHE A 72 -4.06 20.50 2.52
C PHE A 72 -2.79 21.39 2.50
N PRO A 73 -2.05 21.50 3.62
CA PRO A 73 -0.90 22.39 3.70
C PRO A 73 0.21 22.03 2.70
N LYS A 74 0.67 23.03 1.94
CA LYS A 74 1.73 22.85 0.93
C LYS A 74 3.02 22.27 1.51
N GLN A 75 3.40 22.69 2.73
CA GLN A 75 4.60 22.22 3.40
C GLN A 75 4.52 20.71 3.68
N LYS A 76 3.43 20.27 4.30
CA LYS A 76 3.15 18.85 4.57
C LYS A 76 3.12 18.03 3.28
N TRP A 77 2.49 18.54 2.22
CA TRP A 77 2.49 17.86 0.91
C TRP A 77 3.91 17.70 0.35
N THR A 78 4.75 18.72 0.51
CA THR A 78 6.14 18.69 0.02
C THR A 78 6.97 17.66 0.77
N GLU A 79 6.75 17.50 2.07
CA GLU A 79 7.38 16.46 2.89
C GLU A 79 6.96 15.06 2.42
N MET A 80 5.64 14.84 2.24
CA MET A 80 5.10 13.57 1.72
C MET A 80 5.67 13.25 0.34
N TRP A 81 5.76 14.24 -0.55
CA TRP A 81 6.33 14.08 -1.89
C TRP A 81 7.82 13.69 -1.86
N ARG A 82 8.61 14.27 -0.94
CA ARG A 82 10.02 13.86 -0.76
C ARG A 82 10.13 12.43 -0.26
N GLN A 83 9.29 12.03 0.68
CA GLN A 83 9.25 10.64 1.15
C GLN A 83 8.87 9.67 0.03
N LEU A 84 7.86 10.03 -0.76
CA LEU A 84 7.44 9.26 -1.94
C LEU A 84 8.58 9.06 -2.94
N LYS A 85 9.37 10.11 -3.19
CA LYS A 85 10.54 10.04 -4.06
C LYS A 85 11.63 9.13 -3.50
N ASN A 86 11.84 9.15 -2.18
CA ASN A 86 12.82 8.29 -1.54
C ASN A 86 12.43 6.81 -1.60
N ILE A 87 11.13 6.50 -1.46
CA ILE A 87 10.65 5.11 -1.40
C ILE A 87 10.31 4.52 -2.77
N SER A 88 10.21 5.30 -3.85
CA SER A 88 9.73 4.79 -5.14
C SER A 88 10.57 3.65 -5.72
N HIS A 89 11.88 3.64 -5.45
CA HIS A 89 12.80 2.58 -5.91
C HIS A 89 12.46 1.19 -5.36
N HIS A 90 11.81 1.11 -4.19
CA HIS A 90 11.32 -0.13 -3.59
C HIS A 90 10.20 -0.80 -4.41
N TYR A 91 9.61 -0.09 -5.38
CA TYR A 91 8.52 -0.58 -6.23
C TYR A 91 8.99 -0.89 -7.66
N GLU A 92 10.28 -0.74 -7.94
CA GLU A 92 10.87 -0.99 -9.26
C GLU A 92 11.55 -2.37 -9.30
N PHE A 93 11.09 -3.24 -10.20
CA PHE A 93 11.71 -4.53 -10.45
C PHE A 93 12.92 -4.39 -11.37
N HIS A 94 14.07 -4.88 -10.92
CA HIS A 94 15.33 -4.82 -11.65
C HIS A 94 15.87 -6.23 -11.96
N TYR A 95 16.58 -6.36 -13.09
CA TYR A 95 17.39 -7.52 -13.41
C TYR A 95 18.78 -7.07 -13.90
N PRO A 96 19.88 -7.37 -13.18
CA PRO A 96 19.93 -8.08 -11.90
C PRO A 96 19.29 -7.28 -10.74
N PRO A 97 18.83 -7.94 -9.65
CA PRO A 97 18.25 -7.24 -8.50
C PRO A 97 19.22 -6.22 -7.90
N LYS A 98 18.71 -5.04 -7.56
CA LYS A 98 19.47 -3.98 -6.88
C LYS A 98 19.11 -3.94 -5.41
N ARG A 99 20.04 -3.51 -4.56
CA ARG A 99 19.78 -3.39 -3.12
C ARG A 99 18.53 -2.54 -2.86
N GLU A 100 17.67 -3.01 -1.97
CA GLU A 100 16.38 -2.40 -1.62
C GLU A 100 15.36 -2.27 -2.77
N ASP A 101 15.54 -2.95 -3.91
CA ASP A 101 14.52 -2.95 -4.97
C ASP A 101 13.27 -3.78 -4.63
N ALA A 102 12.30 -3.81 -5.54
CA ALA A 102 11.06 -4.57 -5.35
C ALA A 102 11.28 -6.08 -5.12
N VAL A 103 12.34 -6.65 -5.71
CA VAL A 103 12.69 -8.07 -5.51
C VAL A 103 13.12 -8.31 -4.06
N ASN A 104 13.98 -7.45 -3.52
CA ASN A 104 14.39 -7.52 -2.11
C ASN A 104 13.23 -7.31 -1.14
N MET A 105 12.36 -6.33 -1.44
CA MET A 105 11.16 -6.05 -0.62
C MET A 105 10.21 -7.24 -0.59
N LEU A 106 10.01 -7.90 -1.74
CA LEU A 106 9.21 -9.13 -1.83
C LEU A 106 9.80 -10.25 -0.96
N TRP A 107 11.12 -10.47 -1.01
CA TRP A 107 11.77 -11.48 -0.18
C TRP A 107 11.66 -11.19 1.31
N ARG A 108 11.73 -9.92 1.73
CA ARG A 108 11.49 -9.52 3.13
C ARG A 108 10.07 -9.84 3.57
N GLN A 109 9.07 -9.50 2.75
CA GLN A 109 7.68 -9.84 3.04
C GLN A 109 7.46 -11.35 3.16
N ILE A 110 8.02 -12.14 2.23
CA ILE A 110 7.93 -13.61 2.29
C ILE A 110 8.56 -14.11 3.60
N LYS A 111 9.78 -13.64 3.92
CA LYS A 111 10.47 -14.00 5.17
C LYS A 111 9.63 -13.66 6.41
N HIS A 112 8.92 -12.53 6.41
CA HIS A 112 8.05 -12.11 7.51
C HIS A 112 6.79 -12.99 7.63
N LYS A 113 6.12 -13.32 6.52
CA LYS A 113 4.87 -14.11 6.52
C LYS A 113 5.11 -15.63 6.72
N LEU A 114 6.30 -16.13 6.37
CA LEU A 114 6.61 -17.56 6.35
C LEU A 114 6.43 -18.29 7.70
N PRO A 115 6.86 -17.76 8.87
CA PRO A 115 6.68 -18.44 10.15
C PRO A 115 5.21 -18.67 10.51
N GLY A 116 4.35 -17.68 10.29
CA GLY A 116 2.92 -17.78 10.56
C GLY A 116 2.24 -18.84 9.68
N ILE A 117 2.59 -18.88 8.40
CA ILE A 117 2.12 -19.90 7.46
C ILE A 117 2.59 -21.30 7.90
N ARG A 118 3.88 -21.46 8.22
CA ARG A 118 4.44 -22.73 8.72
C ARG A 118 3.72 -23.21 9.98
N GLN A 119 3.47 -22.31 10.93
CA GLN A 119 2.76 -22.63 12.16
C GLN A 119 1.30 -23.04 11.87
N SER A 120 0.61 -22.37 10.95
CA SER A 120 -0.72 -22.74 10.49
C SER A 120 -0.74 -24.16 9.90
N VAL A 121 0.19 -24.45 8.99
CA VAL A 121 0.34 -25.79 8.36
C VAL A 121 0.60 -26.86 9.43
N HIS A 122 1.49 -26.62 10.40
CA HIS A 122 1.77 -27.57 11.48
C HIS A 122 0.57 -27.80 12.41
N ARG A 123 -0.29 -26.80 12.61
CA ARG A 123 -1.53 -26.96 13.37
C ARG A 123 -2.53 -27.80 12.58
N SER A 124 -2.77 -27.48 11.31
CA SER A 124 -3.70 -28.24 10.45
C SER A 124 -3.30 -29.70 10.30
N ARG A 125 -2.00 -30.02 10.18
CA ARG A 125 -1.51 -31.42 10.09
C ARG A 125 -1.71 -32.24 11.36
N ARG A 126 -1.82 -31.60 12.53
CA ARG A 126 -2.08 -32.30 13.81
C ARG A 126 -3.55 -32.66 13.99
N LEU A 127 -4.45 -31.96 13.29
CA LEU A 127 -5.88 -32.21 13.40
C LEU A 127 -6.26 -33.40 12.50
N LYS A 128 -6.97 -34.38 13.07
CA LYS A 128 -7.52 -35.52 12.29
C LYS A 128 -8.69 -35.10 11.38
N ILE A 129 -9.36 -33.99 11.74
CA ILE A 129 -10.46 -33.38 10.97
C ILE A 129 -10.02 -31.96 10.60
N PRO A 130 -9.95 -31.59 9.32
CA PRO A 130 -9.54 -30.25 8.91
C PRO A 130 -10.54 -29.17 9.37
N ASP A 131 -10.02 -27.97 9.71
CA ASP A 131 -10.83 -26.77 9.94
C ASP A 131 -11.51 -26.34 8.64
N TRP A 132 -12.74 -26.79 8.41
CA TRP A 132 -13.49 -26.49 7.21
C TRP A 132 -14.12 -25.08 7.19
N TRP A 133 -14.08 -24.36 8.31
CA TRP A 133 -14.75 -23.07 8.53
C TRP A 133 -13.90 -21.83 8.24
N LYS A 134 -12.66 -21.99 7.76
CA LYS A 134 -11.76 -20.87 7.44
C LYS A 134 -11.86 -20.35 5.99
N ARG A 135 -12.99 -20.57 5.32
CA ARG A 135 -13.23 -20.00 3.98
C ARG A 135 -13.88 -18.63 4.08
#